data_AF-A0AAV5XZ60-F1
#
_entry.id   AF-A0AAV5XZ60-F1
#
_cell.length_a   1.000
_cell.length_b   1.000
_cell.length_c   1.000
_cell.angle_alpha   90.00
_cell.angle_beta   90.00
_cell.angle_gamma   90.00
#
_symmetry.space_group_name_H-M   'P 1'
#
loop_
_entity.id
_entity.type
_entity.pdbx_description
1 polymer ?
#
loop_
_entity_poly.entity_id
_entity_poly.type
_entity_poly.pdbx_seq_one_letter_code
_entity_poly.pdbx_strand_id
1 'polypeptide(L)'
;MSARKTIHITLTAGPYGSETPVSVFRLVDAALGKGYDVNVLGYEDGVLLTAKAQKQHDDPIWKDKPEHHTDAGKAHSTTAEFVERLLDKGKGEPHLNWYV
;
A
#
# COMPACT_ATOMS: atom_id res chain seq x y z
N MET A 1 -9.97 8.39 -28.39
CA MET A 1 -9.87 7.43 -27.27
C MET A 1 -10.88 7.83 -26.22
N SER A 2 -11.58 6.89 -25.58
CA SER A 2 -12.42 7.22 -24.42
C SER A 2 -11.54 7.81 -23.33
N ALA A 3 -12.04 8.84 -22.62
CA ALA A 3 -11.34 9.36 -21.46
C ALA A 3 -11.08 8.23 -20.45
N ARG A 4 -9.88 8.22 -19.85
CA ARG A 4 -9.52 7.29 -18.79
C ARG A 4 -10.45 7.52 -17.59
N LYS A 5 -10.86 6.45 -16.92
CA LYS A 5 -11.69 6.52 -15.71
C LYS A 5 -10.80 6.61 -14.46
N THR A 6 -11.27 7.34 -13.46
CA THR A 6 -10.58 7.51 -12.18
C THR A 6 -11.34 6.82 -11.05
N ILE A 7 -10.63 6.11 -10.19
CA ILE A 7 -11.17 5.50 -8.97
C ILE A 7 -10.75 6.37 -7.78
N HIS A 8 -11.71 6.73 -6.92
CA HIS A 8 -11.48 7.49 -5.70
C HIS A 8 -11.68 6.58 -4.50
N ILE A 9 -10.68 6.48 -3.63
CA ILE A 9 -10.67 5.62 -2.45
C ILE A 9 -10.44 6.50 -1.22
N THR A 10 -11.27 6.34 -0.19
CA THR A 10 -10.99 6.89 1.14
C THR A 10 -10.59 5.74 2.05
N LEU A 11 -9.47 5.89 2.78
CA LEU A 11 -8.93 4.88 3.66
C LEU A 11 -8.70 5.46 5.05
N THR A 12 -9.46 4.96 6.02
CA THR A 12 -9.37 5.39 7.43
C THR A 12 -8.53 4.47 8.29
N ALA A 13 -8.39 3.21 7.89
CA ALA A 13 -7.63 2.22 8.64
C ALA A 13 -6.12 2.50 8.58
N GLY A 14 -5.50 2.59 9.75
CA GLY A 14 -4.06 2.73 9.89
C GLY A 14 -3.27 1.42 9.73
N PRO A 15 -1.94 1.48 9.87
CA PRO A 15 -1.08 0.33 9.69
C PRO A 15 -1.25 -0.72 10.81
N TYR A 16 -1.07 -1.99 10.48
CA TYR A 16 -0.97 -3.15 11.38
C TYR A 16 -2.21 -3.52 12.21
N GLY A 17 -3.17 -2.62 12.42
CA GLY A 17 -4.38 -2.88 13.20
C GLY A 17 -5.44 -3.71 12.46
N SER A 18 -5.34 -3.83 11.13
CA SER A 18 -6.24 -4.63 10.31
C SER A 18 -5.61 -4.96 8.95
N GLU A 19 -6.21 -5.91 8.24
CA GLU A 19 -5.82 -6.27 6.87
C GLU A 19 -6.33 -5.27 5.81
N THR A 20 -7.24 -4.36 6.19
CA THR A 20 -7.91 -3.43 5.27
C THR A 20 -6.95 -2.64 4.38
N PRO A 21 -5.85 -2.03 4.90
CA PRO A 21 -4.91 -1.31 4.06
C PRO A 21 -4.27 -2.21 2.99
N VAL A 22 -3.91 -3.44 3.34
CA VAL A 22 -3.29 -4.39 2.39
C VAL A 22 -4.26 -4.76 1.27
N SER A 23 -5.54 -4.96 1.58
CA SER A 23 -6.58 -5.17 0.56
C SER A 23 -6.72 -3.96 -0.36
N VAL A 24 -6.69 -2.75 0.18
CA VAL A 24 -6.72 -1.52 -0.64
C VAL A 24 -5.48 -1.40 -1.51
N PHE A 25 -4.29 -1.72 -1.01
CA PHE A 25 -3.05 -1.69 -1.81
C PHE A 25 -3.14 -2.62 -3.01
N ARG A 26 -3.67 -3.83 -2.81
CA ARG A 26 -3.91 -4.79 -3.91
C ARG A 26 -4.95 -4.29 -4.90
N LEU A 27 -6.00 -3.62 -4.43
CA LEU A 27 -7.00 -2.99 -5.29
C LEU A 27 -6.39 -1.87 -6.14
N VAL A 28 -5.59 -0.99 -5.54
CA VAL A 28 -4.88 0.09 -6.23
C VAL A 28 -3.94 -0.50 -7.30
N ASP A 29 -3.16 -1.51 -6.93
CA ASP A 29 -2.24 -2.19 -7.85
C ASP A 29 -2.97 -2.76 -9.09
N ALA A 30 -4.10 -3.44 -8.85
CA ALA A 30 -4.92 -4.03 -9.90
C ALA A 30 -5.62 -2.96 -10.76
N ALA A 31 -6.08 -1.86 -10.15
CA ALA A 31 -6.70 -0.75 -10.86
C ALA A 31 -5.72 -0.06 -11.81
N LEU A 32 -4.51 0.25 -11.33
CA LEU A 32 -3.42 0.77 -12.16
C LEU A 32 -3.07 -0.21 -13.28
N GLY A 33 -2.98 -1.52 -12.98
CA GLY A 33 -2.75 -2.56 -14.00
C GLY A 33 -3.83 -2.66 -15.07
N LYS A 34 -5.05 -2.19 -14.78
CA LYS A 34 -6.18 -2.13 -15.73
C LYS A 34 -6.32 -0.78 -16.44
N GLY A 35 -5.38 0.15 -16.20
CA GLY A 35 -5.37 1.45 -16.87
C GLY A 35 -6.29 2.50 -16.24
N TYR A 36 -6.74 2.32 -14.99
CA TYR A 36 -7.48 3.35 -14.25
C TYR A 36 -6.52 4.30 -13.55
N ASP A 37 -6.78 5.61 -13.59
CA ASP A 37 -6.15 6.52 -12.64
C ASP A 37 -6.76 6.26 -11.24
N VAL A 38 -5.98 6.48 -10.19
CA VAL A 38 -6.42 6.23 -8.82
C VAL A 38 -6.07 7.41 -7.92
N ASN A 39 -7.04 7.83 -7.11
CA ASN A 39 -6.87 8.83 -6.07
C ASN A 39 -7.16 8.19 -4.72
N VAL A 40 -6.17 8.17 -3.83
CA VAL A 40 -6.33 7.67 -2.46
C VAL A 40 -6.27 8.85 -1.49
N LEU A 41 -7.30 9.01 -0.68
CA LEU A 41 -7.30 9.90 0.48
C LEU A 41 -7.12 9.06 1.75
N GLY A 42 -5.95 9.17 2.37
CA GLY A 42 -5.73 8.72 3.74
C GLY A 42 -6.36 9.72 4.70
N TYR A 43 -7.21 9.23 5.60
CA TYR A 43 -7.87 10.03 6.64
C TYR A 43 -7.82 9.29 7.98
N GLU A 44 -8.04 9.97 9.11
CA GLU A 44 -7.92 9.37 10.46
C GLU A 44 -6.58 8.61 10.64
N ASP A 45 -6.60 7.33 11.00
CA ASP A 45 -5.39 6.53 11.19
C ASP A 45 -4.70 6.21 9.84
N GLY A 46 -5.41 6.34 8.72
CA GLY A 46 -4.90 6.14 7.37
C GLY A 46 -3.77 7.11 6.99
N VAL A 47 -3.68 8.28 7.64
CA VAL A 47 -2.56 9.22 7.44
C VAL A 47 -1.22 8.62 7.87
N LEU A 48 -1.25 7.61 8.75
CA LEU A 48 -0.04 6.95 9.24
C LEU A 48 0.51 5.90 8.27
N LEU A 49 -0.22 5.55 7.20
CA LEU A 49 0.21 4.52 6.22
C LEU A 49 1.49 4.90 5.46
N THR A 50 1.81 6.19 5.38
CA THR A 50 3.03 6.71 4.76
C THR A 50 4.06 7.23 5.78
N ALA A 51 3.84 6.98 7.07
CA ALA A 51 4.69 7.52 8.12
C ALA A 51 6.13 6.97 8.02
N LYS A 52 7.10 7.88 7.84
CA LYS A 52 8.54 7.57 7.76
C LYS A 52 9.09 6.83 8.98
N ALA A 53 8.42 6.95 10.14
CA ALA A 53 8.83 6.34 11.38
C ALA A 53 8.40 4.86 11.53
N GLN A 54 7.66 4.28 10.57
CA GLN A 54 7.36 2.85 10.57
C GLN A 54 8.66 2.02 10.56
N LYS A 55 8.66 0.94 11.31
CA LYS A 55 9.80 0.02 11.40
C LYS A 55 9.34 -1.37 10.99
N GLN A 56 10.16 -2.02 10.18
CA GLN A 56 10.01 -3.44 9.92
C GLN A 56 10.19 -4.21 11.23
N HIS A 57 9.46 -5.30 11.37
CA HIS A 57 9.61 -6.24 12.46
C HIS A 57 9.53 -7.66 11.91
N ASP A 58 10.13 -8.61 12.63
CA ASP A 58 9.94 -10.02 12.36
C ASP A 58 8.60 -10.50 12.95
N ASP A 59 8.10 -11.62 12.44
CA ASP A 59 6.96 -12.28 13.07
C ASP A 59 7.40 -12.80 14.45
N PRO A 60 6.78 -12.34 15.56
CA PRO A 60 7.18 -12.78 16.89
C PRO A 60 6.98 -14.29 17.12
N ILE A 61 6.17 -14.97 16.29
CA ILE A 61 5.82 -16.39 16.41
C ILE A 61 6.74 -17.29 15.57
N TRP A 62 7.32 -16.77 14.47
CA TRP A 62 8.10 -17.55 13.52
C TRP A 62 9.59 -17.18 13.47
N LYS A 63 10.15 -16.78 14.61
CA LYS A 63 11.56 -16.34 14.73
C LYS A 63 12.59 -17.33 14.18
N ASP A 64 12.27 -18.62 14.25
CA ASP A 64 13.18 -19.70 13.87
C ASP A 64 12.86 -20.31 12.49
N LYS A 65 11.92 -19.72 11.73
CA LYS A 65 11.51 -20.23 10.42
C LYS A 65 11.85 -19.23 9.30
N PRO A 66 12.93 -19.48 8.53
CA PRO A 66 13.37 -18.61 7.42
C PRO A 66 12.28 -18.32 6.38
N GLU A 67 11.34 -19.25 6.22
CA GLU A 67 10.25 -19.23 5.23
C GLU A 67 9.14 -18.21 5.54
N HIS A 68 9.00 -17.77 6.80
CA HIS A 68 7.95 -16.83 7.23
C HIS A 68 8.41 -15.37 7.21
N HIS A 69 9.67 -15.11 6.87
CA HIS A 69 10.17 -13.78 6.55
C HIS A 69 9.81 -13.48 5.08
N THR A 70 8.92 -12.52 4.85
CA THR A 70 8.36 -12.15 3.54
C THR A 70 9.34 -12.19 2.36
N ASP A 71 8.86 -12.60 1.17
CA ASP A 71 9.40 -12.60 -0.22
C ASP A 71 10.92 -12.81 -0.49
N ALA A 72 11.78 -12.92 0.52
CA ALA A 72 13.23 -13.00 0.37
C ALA A 72 13.98 -13.28 1.70
N GLY A 73 13.31 -13.77 2.77
CA GLY A 73 13.99 -13.94 4.06
C GLY A 73 14.18 -12.62 4.84
N LYS A 74 13.35 -11.60 4.59
CA LYS A 74 13.43 -10.28 5.23
C LYS A 74 12.22 -10.00 6.15
N ALA A 75 12.42 -9.16 7.16
CA ALA A 75 11.38 -8.63 8.04
C ALA A 75 10.18 -8.07 7.26
N HIS A 76 8.99 -8.07 7.86
CA HIS A 76 7.76 -7.66 7.18
C HIS A 76 7.88 -6.24 6.61
N SER A 77 7.57 -6.08 5.31
CA SER A 77 7.50 -4.76 4.70
C SER A 77 6.50 -3.86 5.44
N THR A 78 6.89 -2.62 5.65
CA THR A 78 6.04 -1.59 6.22
C THR A 78 4.96 -1.19 5.22
N THR A 79 3.85 -0.63 5.72
CA THR A 79 2.82 -0.08 4.81
C THR A 79 3.37 1.11 4.01
N ALA A 80 4.32 1.86 4.55
CA ALA A 80 4.99 2.95 3.85
C ALA A 80 5.78 2.45 2.62
N GLU A 81 6.50 1.33 2.74
CA GLU A 81 7.21 0.70 1.61
C GLU A 81 6.23 0.20 0.54
N PHE A 82 5.05 -0.30 0.93
CA PHE A 82 4.02 -0.68 -0.04
C PHE A 82 3.48 0.54 -0.79
N VAL A 83 3.15 1.62 -0.08
CA VAL A 83 2.65 2.84 -0.70
C VAL A 83 3.70 3.45 -1.63
N GLU A 84 4.98 3.43 -1.25
CA GLU A 84 6.08 3.88 -2.11
C GLU A 84 6.15 3.09 -3.43
N ARG A 85 6.04 1.76 -3.38
CA ARG A 85 6.02 0.93 -4.60
C ARG A 85 4.81 1.21 -5.49
N LEU A 86 3.64 1.49 -4.89
CA LEU A 86 2.45 1.87 -5.64
C LEU A 86 2.60 3.24 -6.29
N LEU A 87 3.16 4.21 -5.55
CA LEU A 87 3.48 5.54 -6.08
C LEU A 87 4.44 5.42 -7.26
N ASP A 88 5.48 4.60 -7.14
CA ASP A 88 6.42 4.31 -8.22
C ASP A 88 5.72 3.74 -9.46
N LYS A 89 4.80 2.78 -9.28
CA LYS A 89 4.00 2.21 -10.37
C LYS A 89 3.09 3.26 -11.02
N GLY A 90 2.52 4.16 -10.24
CA GLY A 90 1.62 5.22 -10.69
C GLY A 90 2.29 6.56 -11.01
N LYS A 91 3.64 6.61 -11.14
CA LYS A 91 4.38 7.83 -11.52
C LYS A 91 4.09 8.30 -12.95
N GLY A 92 3.68 7.38 -13.82
CA GLY A 92 3.34 7.65 -15.21
C GLY A 92 1.86 7.47 -15.48
N GLU A 93 1.53 6.93 -16.65
CA GLU A 93 0.16 6.58 -17.00
C GLU A 93 -0.11 5.08 -16.80
N PRO A 94 -1.16 4.69 -16.05
CA PRO A 94 -2.09 5.54 -15.30
C PRO A 94 -1.51 6.12 -14.01
N HIS A 95 -2.08 7.24 -13.55
CA HIS A 95 -1.57 7.99 -12.41
C HIS A 95 -2.12 7.47 -11.08
N LEU A 96 -1.26 7.48 -10.05
CA LEU A 96 -1.68 7.37 -8.66
C LEU A 96 -1.41 8.69 -7.93
N ASN A 97 -2.46 9.28 -7.36
CA ASN A 97 -2.33 10.37 -6.39
C ASN A 97 -2.65 9.86 -4.99
N TRP A 98 -1.82 10.24 -4.03
CA TRP A 98 -1.98 9.91 -2.62
C TRP A 98 -2.05 11.18 -1.78
N TYR A 99 -3.18 11.41 -1.12
CA TYR A 99 -3.45 12.56 -0.26
C TYR A 99 -3.44 12.11 1.20
N VAL A 100 -2.78 12.90 2.06
CA VAL A 100 -2.73 12.74 3.52
C VAL A 100 -2.90 14.10 4.19
#